data_AF-A0A0G1CJB4-F1
#
_entry.id   AF-A0A0G1CJB4-F1
#
_cell.length_a   1.000
_cell.length_b   1.000
_cell.length_c   1.000
_cell.angle_alpha   90.00
_cell.angle_beta   90.00
_cell.angle_gamma   90.00
#
_symmetry.space_group_name_H-M   'P 1'
#
loop_
_entity.id
_entity.type
_entity.pdbx_description
1 polymer ?
#
loop_
_entity_poly.entity_id
_entity_poly.type
_entity_poly.pdbx_seq_one_letter_code
_entity_poly.pdbx_strand_id
1 'polypeptide(L)'
;MVSSKTTVLASHEFSLANRYPEPWVNEVFKDNILLTLAYLKNGTSINKPIDWNQVRKPGRFYLTLTPNETFAFHDLVSEKYQKQKLVTTSAHFNATDGFRSDGFLFGDGVCHLASLLGWVARDSGLTVEAPTNHDFRPIPQVPREFGVSIYSLPTDYTTSAIQNLYITNNKDHDVSFVFDYSGEVLKIEAVK
;
A
#
# COMPACT_ATOMS: atom_id res chain seq x y z
N MET A 1 34.52 9.71 -2.92
CA MET A 1 33.13 9.59 -2.49
C MET A 1 32.73 8.13 -2.60
N VAL A 2 32.55 7.45 -1.47
CA VAL A 2 32.08 6.05 -1.48
C VAL A 2 30.59 6.12 -1.78
N SER A 3 30.18 5.72 -2.98
CA SER A 3 28.77 5.46 -3.28
C SER A 3 28.35 4.31 -2.38
N SER A 4 27.54 4.60 -1.35
CA SER A 4 26.95 3.57 -0.50
C SER A 4 26.10 2.68 -1.39
N LYS A 5 26.51 1.42 -1.52
CA LYS A 5 25.81 0.44 -2.34
C LYS A 5 24.46 0.14 -1.67
N THR A 6 23.37 0.58 -2.29
CA THR A 6 22.00 0.26 -1.85
C THR A 6 21.87 -1.26 -1.73
N THR A 7 21.47 -1.73 -0.56
CA THR A 7 21.31 -3.16 -0.27
C THR A 7 19.84 -3.51 -0.26
N VAL A 8 19.42 -4.42 -1.15
CA VAL A 8 18.04 -4.93 -1.17
C VAL A 8 17.87 -5.91 -0.02
N LEU A 9 16.91 -5.63 0.87
CA LEU A 9 16.55 -6.48 2.01
C LEU A 9 15.51 -7.53 1.60
N ALA A 10 14.53 -7.15 0.78
CA ALA A 10 13.52 -8.03 0.21
C ALA A 10 12.92 -7.41 -1.05
N SER A 11 12.39 -8.24 -1.95
CA SER A 11 11.73 -7.80 -3.18
C SER A 11 10.64 -8.77 -3.61
N HIS A 12 9.45 -8.25 -3.90
CA HIS A 12 8.35 -9.00 -4.49
C HIS A 12 7.62 -8.16 -5.54
N GLU A 13 6.91 -8.82 -6.44
CA GLU A 13 6.16 -8.14 -7.50
C GLU A 13 4.87 -8.88 -7.84
N PHE A 14 3.94 -8.15 -8.47
CA PHE A 14 2.77 -8.74 -9.09
C PHE A 14 2.38 -8.04 -10.40
N SER A 15 1.58 -8.70 -11.22
CA SER A 15 0.99 -8.09 -12.42
C SER A 15 -0.29 -7.35 -12.06
N LEU A 16 -0.42 -6.08 -12.43
CA LEU A 16 -1.67 -5.32 -12.33
C LEU A 16 -2.69 -5.72 -13.40
N ALA A 17 -2.31 -6.51 -14.41
CA ALA A 17 -3.20 -6.96 -15.48
C ALA A 17 -4.00 -8.23 -15.13
N ASN A 18 -3.60 -8.97 -14.10
CA ASN A 18 -4.23 -10.24 -13.73
C ASN A 18 -4.67 -10.25 -12.25
N ARG A 19 -5.73 -9.53 -11.92
CA ARG A 19 -6.32 -9.44 -10.56
C ARG A 19 -7.71 -10.10 -10.48
N TYR A 20 -8.42 -10.17 -11.61
CA TYR A 20 -9.80 -10.62 -11.77
C TYR A 20 -10.02 -11.19 -13.18
N PRO A 21 -10.95 -12.15 -13.40
CA PRO A 21 -11.21 -12.69 -14.74
C PRO A 21 -11.69 -11.63 -15.77
N GLU A 22 -12.53 -10.70 -15.33
CA GLU A 22 -13.08 -9.63 -16.16
C GLU A 22 -12.05 -8.51 -16.38
N PRO A 23 -11.65 -8.20 -17.62
CA PRO A 23 -10.57 -7.24 -17.90
C PRO A 23 -10.80 -5.83 -17.35
N TRP A 24 -12.04 -5.35 -17.37
CA TRP A 24 -12.36 -4.00 -16.89
C TRP A 24 -12.24 -3.89 -15.36
N VAL A 25 -12.44 -4.98 -14.61
CA VAL A 25 -12.22 -5.01 -13.16
C VAL A 25 -10.72 -4.90 -12.86
N ASN A 26 -9.86 -5.51 -13.68
CA ASN A 26 -8.40 -5.32 -13.56
C ASN A 26 -7.99 -3.85 -13.68
N GLU A 27 -8.63 -3.09 -14.58
CA GLU A 27 -8.38 -1.65 -14.72
C GLU A 27 -8.80 -0.87 -13.47
N VAL A 28 -9.92 -1.22 -12.83
CA VAL A 28 -10.35 -0.62 -11.55
C VAL A 28 -9.31 -0.88 -10.45
N PHE A 29 -8.87 -2.14 -10.31
CA PHE A 29 -7.87 -2.52 -9.31
C PHE A 29 -6.55 -1.77 -9.55
N LYS A 30 -6.09 -1.75 -10.80
CA LYS A 30 -4.89 -1.03 -11.23
C LYS A 30 -4.98 0.46 -10.90
N ASP A 31 -6.08 1.10 -11.27
CA ASP A 31 -6.30 2.53 -11.04
C ASP A 31 -6.28 2.88 -9.55
N ASN A 32 -6.96 2.09 -8.72
CA ASN A 32 -7.01 2.32 -7.29
C ASN A 32 -5.64 2.10 -6.62
N ILE A 33 -4.90 1.05 -7.01
CA ILE A 33 -3.52 0.82 -6.54
C ILE A 33 -2.62 2.00 -6.88
N LEU A 34 -2.64 2.45 -8.14
CA LEU A 34 -1.80 3.57 -8.58
C LEU A 34 -2.22 4.90 -7.95
N LEU A 35 -3.52 5.10 -7.72
CA LEU A 35 -4.03 6.28 -7.00
C LEU A 35 -3.54 6.26 -5.55
N THR A 36 -3.54 5.12 -4.86
CA THR A 36 -2.96 5.00 -3.52
C THR A 36 -1.47 5.38 -3.50
N LEU A 37 -0.68 4.96 -4.50
CA LEU A 37 0.73 5.36 -4.61
C LEU A 37 0.90 6.86 -4.90
N ALA A 38 0.00 7.45 -5.69
CA ALA A 38 -0.01 8.89 -5.92
C ALA A 38 -0.33 9.67 -4.63
N TYR A 39 -1.27 9.17 -3.82
CA TYR A 39 -1.60 9.73 -2.51
C TYR A 39 -0.43 9.59 -1.54
N LEU A 40 0.23 8.43 -1.50
CA LEU A 40 1.45 8.22 -0.71
C LEU A 40 2.56 9.24 -1.06
N LYS A 41 2.71 9.58 -2.34
CA LYS A 41 3.72 10.55 -2.81
C LYS A 41 3.35 12.01 -2.54
N ASN A 42 2.09 12.39 -2.74
CA ASN A 42 1.67 13.79 -2.75
C ASN A 42 0.79 14.18 -1.55
N GLY A 43 0.49 13.23 -0.66
CA GLY A 43 -0.48 13.39 0.42
C GLY A 43 -1.85 13.81 -0.10
N THR A 44 -2.50 14.71 0.64
CA THR A 44 -3.81 15.27 0.28
C THR A 44 -3.75 16.31 -0.85
N SER A 45 -2.56 16.60 -1.41
CA SER A 45 -2.36 17.60 -2.48
C SER A 45 -2.62 17.05 -3.89
N ILE A 46 -3.34 15.93 -4.02
CA ILE A 46 -3.77 15.41 -5.32
C ILE A 46 -4.80 16.37 -5.95
N ASN A 47 -4.55 16.74 -7.21
CA ASN A 47 -5.46 17.57 -8.00
C ASN A 47 -6.79 16.85 -8.23
N LYS A 48 -7.90 17.60 -8.07
CA LYS A 48 -9.26 17.15 -8.42
C LYS A 48 -9.79 18.03 -9.56
N PRO A 49 -10.32 17.46 -10.66
CA PRO A 49 -10.51 16.03 -10.93
C PRO A 49 -9.18 15.28 -11.10
N ILE A 50 -9.19 13.97 -10.82
CA ILE A 50 -8.01 13.11 -10.93
C ILE A 50 -7.50 13.08 -12.37
N ASP A 51 -6.25 13.46 -12.59
CA ASP A 51 -5.56 13.27 -13.87
C ASP A 51 -5.07 11.82 -13.98
N TRP A 52 -5.94 10.97 -14.54
CA TRP A 52 -5.65 9.55 -14.72
C TRP A 52 -4.47 9.27 -15.66
N ASN A 53 -4.14 10.19 -16.59
CA ASN A 53 -2.98 10.01 -17.46
C ASN A 53 -1.68 10.12 -16.66
N GLN A 54 -1.64 11.01 -15.66
CA GLN A 54 -0.50 11.12 -14.75
C GLN A 54 -0.44 9.95 -13.77
N VAL A 55 -1.58 9.56 -13.17
CA VAL A 55 -1.64 8.45 -12.21
C VAL A 55 -1.18 7.12 -12.85
N ARG A 56 -1.55 6.89 -14.11
CA ARG A 56 -1.22 5.65 -14.83
C ARG A 56 0.19 5.59 -15.40
N LYS A 57 0.97 6.68 -15.29
CA LYS A 57 2.30 6.74 -15.88
C LYS A 57 3.26 5.81 -15.12
N PRO A 58 4.04 4.96 -15.82
CA PRO A 58 5.13 4.20 -15.20
C PRO A 58 6.08 5.11 -14.42
N GLY A 59 6.61 4.62 -13.32
CA GLY A 59 7.49 5.41 -12.47
C GLY A 59 7.77 4.79 -11.12
N ARG A 60 8.53 5.55 -10.32
CA ARG A 60 8.95 5.15 -8.99
C ARG A 60 8.33 6.01 -7.90
N PHE A 61 7.92 5.34 -6.84
CA PHE A 61 7.43 5.95 -5.60
C PHE A 61 8.29 5.46 -4.45
N TYR A 62 8.40 6.28 -3.42
CA TYR A 62 9.29 6.02 -2.29
C TYR A 62 8.54 6.25 -0.99
N LEU A 63 8.73 5.35 -0.05
CA LEU A 63 8.34 5.49 1.35
C LEU A 63 9.56 5.16 2.19
N THR A 64 10.10 6.12 2.93
CA THR A 64 11.21 5.88 3.86
C THR A 64 10.69 5.89 5.28
N LEU A 65 11.04 4.86 6.04
CA LEU A 65 10.81 4.79 7.48
C LEU A 65 12.14 4.98 8.20
N THR A 66 12.21 6.03 9.00
CA THR A 66 13.33 6.24 9.94
C THR A 66 13.24 5.23 11.10
N PRO A 67 14.32 4.98 11.86
CA PRO A 67 14.27 4.09 13.03
C PRO A 67 13.11 4.40 13.98
N ASN A 68 12.35 3.36 14.34
CA ASN A 68 11.14 3.39 15.18
C ASN A 68 9.92 4.12 14.58
N GLU A 69 9.99 4.57 13.33
CA GLU A 69 8.84 5.11 12.63
C GLU A 69 7.92 3.98 12.18
N THR A 70 6.62 4.23 12.28
CA THR A 70 5.58 3.28 11.86
C THR A 70 4.84 3.84 10.65
N PHE A 71 4.72 3.03 9.62
CA PHE A 71 3.74 3.22 8.57
C PHE A 71 2.41 2.59 8.99
N ALA A 72 1.31 3.31 8.79
CA ALA A 72 -0.04 2.76 8.79
C ALA A 72 -0.67 2.97 7.40
N PHE A 73 -1.38 2.00 6.85
CA PHE A 73 -1.92 2.12 5.49
C PHE A 73 -2.90 3.29 5.35
N HIS A 74 -3.72 3.54 6.37
CA HIS A 74 -4.57 4.72 6.51
C HIS A 74 -4.54 5.26 7.95
N ASP A 75 -5.09 6.44 8.15
CA ASP A 75 -4.97 7.26 9.38
C ASP A 75 -5.94 6.89 10.51
N LEU A 76 -7.00 6.13 10.21
CA LEU A 76 -7.84 5.48 11.22
C LEU A 76 -7.08 4.31 11.87
N VAL A 77 -6.19 4.63 12.81
CA VAL A 77 -5.24 3.69 13.43
C VAL A 77 -5.67 3.19 14.81
N SER A 78 -5.22 2.04 15.29
CA SER A 78 -5.52 1.59 16.67
C SER A 78 -4.86 2.47 17.75
N GLU A 79 -5.38 2.41 18.99
CA GLU A 79 -4.89 3.19 20.13
C GLU A 79 -3.38 3.04 20.37
N LYS A 80 -2.84 1.83 20.10
CA LYS A 80 -1.40 1.50 20.18
C LYS A 80 -0.52 2.44 19.34
N TYR A 81 -1.04 2.95 18.23
CA TYR A 81 -0.29 3.72 17.24
C TYR A 81 -0.57 5.23 17.28
N GLN A 82 -1.63 5.68 17.96
CA GLN A 82 -2.03 7.10 18.01
C GLN A 82 -0.94 8.07 18.50
N LYS A 83 0.00 7.60 19.33
CA LYS A 83 1.08 8.41 19.91
C LYS A 83 2.45 8.20 19.23
N GLN A 84 2.50 7.40 18.17
CA GLN A 84 3.73 7.11 17.45
C GLN A 84 3.95 8.11 16.31
N LYS A 85 5.20 8.22 15.84
CA LYS A 85 5.49 8.89 14.58
C LYS A 85 4.92 8.03 13.45
N LEU A 86 3.88 8.54 12.79
CA LEU A 86 3.14 7.82 11.76
C LEU A 86 3.32 8.44 10.38
N VAL A 87 3.54 7.57 9.40
CA VAL A 87 3.41 7.86 7.97
C VAL A 87 2.23 7.07 7.45
N THR A 88 1.39 7.67 6.59
CA THR A 88 0.26 6.96 5.98
C THR A 88 0.16 7.23 4.50
N THR A 89 -0.68 6.46 3.79
CA THR A 89 -0.98 6.76 2.39
C THR A 89 -1.77 8.07 2.24
N SER A 90 -2.38 8.60 3.31
CA SER A 90 -3.30 9.75 3.27
C SER A 90 -4.57 9.56 2.43
N ALA A 91 -4.91 8.31 2.07
CA ALA A 91 -6.10 7.97 1.29
C ALA A 91 -7.18 7.27 2.14
N HIS A 92 -8.45 7.48 1.81
CA HIS A 92 -9.60 6.85 2.51
C HIS A 92 -10.47 5.98 1.58
N PHE A 93 -9.97 5.65 0.38
CA PHE A 93 -10.52 4.61 -0.51
C PHE A 93 -12.00 4.79 -0.90
N ASN A 94 -12.45 6.04 -1.08
CA ASN A 94 -13.84 6.35 -1.41
C ASN A 94 -13.97 7.23 -2.68
N ALA A 95 -15.21 7.41 -3.14
CA ALA A 95 -15.53 8.17 -4.33
C ALA A 95 -15.08 9.65 -4.26
N THR A 96 -15.17 10.28 -3.08
CA THR A 96 -14.76 11.68 -2.87
C THR A 96 -13.25 11.85 -3.04
N ASP A 97 -12.47 10.82 -2.73
CA ASP A 97 -11.03 10.73 -2.99
C ASP A 97 -10.70 10.28 -4.42
N GLY A 98 -11.71 10.07 -5.27
CA GLY A 98 -11.54 9.74 -6.68
C GLY A 98 -11.24 8.27 -6.95
N PHE A 99 -11.36 7.39 -5.94
CA PHE A 99 -11.26 5.95 -6.15
C PHE A 99 -12.38 5.47 -7.07
N ARG A 100 -12.08 4.44 -7.85
CA ARG A 100 -13.02 3.78 -8.77
C ARG A 100 -13.69 2.59 -8.09
N SER A 101 -14.84 2.24 -8.62
CA SER A 101 -15.62 1.07 -8.19
C SER A 101 -15.81 0.10 -9.33
N ASP A 102 -15.82 -1.19 -9.00
CA ASP A 102 -16.24 -2.28 -9.88
C ASP A 102 -17.77 -2.50 -9.86
N GLY A 103 -18.54 -1.57 -9.28
CA GLY A 103 -19.99 -1.69 -9.10
C GLY A 103 -20.41 -2.24 -7.74
N PHE A 104 -19.48 -2.74 -6.91
CA PHE A 104 -19.76 -3.18 -5.54
C PHE A 104 -19.15 -2.25 -4.49
N LEU A 105 -17.83 -2.05 -4.54
CA LEU A 105 -17.08 -1.26 -3.55
C LEU A 105 -16.18 -0.24 -4.24
N PHE A 106 -15.81 0.82 -3.52
CA PHE A 106 -14.75 1.73 -3.96
C PHE A 106 -13.42 1.26 -3.40
N GLY A 107 -12.35 1.46 -4.17
CA GLY A 107 -11.00 1.17 -3.70
C GLY A 107 -10.58 -0.29 -3.85
N ASP A 108 -11.25 -1.10 -4.68
CA ASP A 108 -10.76 -2.45 -4.98
C ASP A 108 -9.28 -2.44 -5.39
N GLY A 109 -8.52 -3.43 -4.93
CA GLY A 109 -7.08 -3.51 -5.14
C GLY A 109 -6.23 -2.91 -4.01
N VAL A 110 -6.77 -2.07 -3.12
CA VAL A 110 -5.99 -1.51 -1.99
C VAL A 110 -5.50 -2.61 -1.04
N CYS A 111 -6.32 -3.63 -0.78
CA CYS A 111 -5.92 -4.81 -0.02
C CYS A 111 -4.80 -5.60 -0.73
N HIS A 112 -4.79 -5.62 -2.06
CA HIS A 112 -3.74 -6.29 -2.83
C HIS A 112 -2.40 -5.57 -2.66
N LEU A 113 -2.40 -4.24 -2.78
CA LEU A 113 -1.22 -3.41 -2.54
C LEU A 113 -0.70 -3.58 -1.10
N ALA A 114 -1.59 -3.52 -0.10
CA ALA A 114 -1.24 -3.72 1.30
C ALA A 114 -0.65 -5.12 1.54
N SER A 115 -1.20 -6.16 0.91
CA SER A 115 -0.71 -7.52 1.07
C SER A 115 0.70 -7.70 0.47
N LEU A 116 0.96 -7.13 -0.71
CA LEU A 116 2.30 -7.14 -1.32
C LEU A 116 3.31 -6.36 -0.47
N LEU A 117 2.95 -5.16 0.00
CA LEU A 117 3.82 -4.33 0.85
C LEU A 117 4.10 -5.02 2.20
N GLY A 118 3.07 -5.59 2.83
CA GLY A 118 3.19 -6.33 4.08
C GLY A 118 4.06 -7.58 3.94
N TRP A 119 4.01 -8.26 2.79
CA TRP A 119 4.90 -9.37 2.47
C TRP A 119 6.37 -8.93 2.38
N VAL A 120 6.67 -7.88 1.59
CA VAL A 120 8.03 -7.33 1.48
C VAL A 120 8.55 -6.84 2.84
N ALA A 121 7.70 -6.19 3.64
CA ALA A 121 8.07 -5.72 4.97
C ALA A 121 8.42 -6.86 5.94
N ARG A 122 7.66 -7.96 5.93
CA ARG A 122 7.96 -9.16 6.73
C ARG A 122 9.29 -9.78 6.31
N ASP A 123 9.50 -9.97 5.01
CA ASP A 123 10.71 -10.63 4.50
C ASP A 123 11.98 -9.78 4.66
N SER A 124 11.84 -8.45 4.73
CA SER A 124 12.93 -7.53 5.09
C SER A 124 13.20 -7.46 6.60
N GLY A 125 12.45 -8.23 7.40
CA GLY A 125 12.65 -8.37 8.84
C GLY A 125 12.16 -7.18 9.66
N LEU A 126 11.26 -6.36 9.13
CA LEU A 126 10.57 -5.31 9.88
C LEU A 126 9.47 -5.91 10.78
N THR A 127 9.01 -5.15 11.77
CA THR A 127 7.84 -5.55 12.55
C THR A 127 6.57 -5.22 11.75
N VAL A 128 5.74 -6.23 11.47
CA VAL A 128 4.50 -6.07 10.69
C VAL A 128 3.31 -6.56 11.49
N GLU A 129 2.27 -5.74 11.59
CA GLU A 129 1.00 -6.08 12.21
C GLU A 129 -0.15 -5.80 11.23
N ALA A 130 -0.96 -6.82 10.97
CA ALA A 130 -2.16 -6.74 10.15
C ALA A 130 -3.25 -7.55 10.87
N PRO A 131 -4.03 -6.93 11.77
CA PRO A 131 -4.91 -7.66 12.69
C PRO A 131 -5.98 -8.49 11.97
N THR A 132 -6.39 -8.06 10.77
CA THR A 132 -7.38 -8.76 9.95
C THR A 132 -6.76 -9.25 8.65
N ASN A 133 -6.83 -10.57 8.42
CA ASN A 133 -6.36 -11.21 7.19
C ASN A 133 -7.38 -11.03 6.04
N HIS A 134 -6.90 -10.99 4.81
CA HIS A 134 -7.73 -11.06 3.60
C HIS A 134 -7.86 -12.53 3.15
N ASP A 135 -8.79 -13.26 3.75
CA ASP A 135 -9.01 -14.70 3.50
C ASP A 135 -10.29 -15.00 2.70
N PHE A 136 -11.15 -14.01 2.50
CA PHE A 136 -12.41 -14.15 1.76
C PHE A 136 -12.22 -14.42 0.26
N ARG A 137 -11.09 -14.02 -0.32
CA ARG A 137 -10.75 -14.31 -1.72
C ARG A 137 -9.22 -14.36 -1.91
N PRO A 138 -8.69 -15.27 -2.75
CA PRO A 138 -7.27 -15.28 -3.07
C PRO A 138 -6.84 -13.99 -3.79
N ILE A 139 -5.69 -13.46 -3.39
CA ILE A 139 -5.01 -12.37 -4.10
C ILE A 139 -4.02 -13.02 -5.07
N PRO A 140 -4.17 -12.86 -6.40
CA PRO A 140 -3.27 -13.51 -7.34
C PRO A 140 -1.81 -13.12 -7.09
N GLN A 141 -0.92 -14.11 -7.12
CA GLN A 141 0.54 -13.98 -6.89
C GLN A 141 0.95 -13.55 -5.46
N VAL A 142 0.03 -13.51 -4.49
CA VAL A 142 0.35 -13.27 -3.07
C VAL A 142 -0.06 -14.49 -2.25
N PRO A 143 0.86 -15.12 -1.51
CA PRO A 143 0.51 -16.22 -0.60
C PRO A 143 -0.54 -15.80 0.43
N ARG A 144 -1.45 -16.71 0.78
CA ARG A 144 -2.65 -16.38 1.60
C ARG A 144 -2.30 -15.89 3.00
N GLU A 145 -1.20 -16.36 3.56
CA GLU A 145 -0.67 -15.95 4.87
C GLU A 145 -0.23 -14.48 4.91
N PHE A 146 0.00 -13.86 3.75
CA PHE A 146 0.35 -12.45 3.64
C PHE A 146 -0.85 -11.56 3.29
N GLY A 147 -2.06 -12.11 3.23
CA GLY A 147 -3.28 -11.34 3.02
C GLY A 147 -3.43 -10.26 4.09
N VAL A 148 -3.88 -9.08 3.67
CA VAL A 148 -4.16 -7.95 4.54
C VAL A 148 -5.49 -7.33 4.13
N SER A 149 -6.42 -7.26 5.09
CA SER A 149 -7.68 -6.55 4.89
C SER A 149 -7.51 -5.07 5.19
N ILE A 150 -7.95 -4.22 4.26
CA ILE A 150 -7.92 -2.76 4.40
C ILE A 150 -9.35 -2.21 4.34
N TYR A 151 -9.71 -1.40 5.32
CA TYR A 151 -10.99 -0.71 5.36
C TYR A 151 -10.84 0.62 6.09
N SER A 152 -11.40 1.69 5.51
CA SER A 152 -11.28 3.03 6.09
C SER A 152 -12.61 3.75 5.98
N LEU A 153 -13.40 3.72 7.05
CA LEU A 153 -14.63 4.48 7.19
C LEU A 153 -14.57 5.34 8.45
N PRO A 154 -14.58 6.68 8.34
CA PRO A 154 -14.48 7.57 9.51
C PRO A 154 -15.55 7.36 10.58
N THR A 155 -16.72 6.84 10.19
CA THR A 155 -17.84 6.54 11.12
C THR A 155 -17.73 5.15 11.76
N ASP A 156 -16.80 4.31 11.34
CA ASP A 156 -16.53 2.98 11.92
C ASP A 156 -15.04 2.82 12.24
N TYR A 157 -14.62 3.53 13.28
CA TYR A 157 -13.23 3.57 13.70
C TYR A 157 -12.70 2.20 14.17
N THR A 158 -13.52 1.43 14.90
CA THR A 158 -13.12 0.13 15.45
C THR A 158 -12.77 -0.85 14.33
N THR A 159 -13.65 -0.99 13.33
CA THR A 159 -13.40 -1.87 12.19
C THR A 159 -12.22 -1.35 11.37
N SER A 160 -12.16 -0.04 11.12
CA SER A 160 -11.07 0.57 10.35
C SER A 160 -9.70 0.32 11.00
N ALA A 161 -9.60 0.46 12.33
CA ALA A 161 -8.35 0.27 13.04
C ALA A 161 -7.80 -1.16 12.98
N ILE A 162 -8.67 -2.18 12.91
CA ILE A 162 -8.24 -3.60 12.82
C ILE A 162 -8.06 -4.06 11.37
N GLN A 163 -8.63 -3.35 10.40
CA GLN A 163 -8.46 -3.58 8.97
C GLN A 163 -7.46 -2.57 8.39
N ASN A 164 -6.24 -2.62 8.90
CA ASN A 164 -5.13 -1.74 8.55
C ASN A 164 -3.82 -2.55 8.48
N LEU A 165 -2.79 -1.98 7.85
CA LEU A 165 -1.43 -2.53 7.83
C LEU A 165 -0.52 -1.60 8.62
N TYR A 166 0.15 -2.14 9.63
CA TYR A 166 1.20 -1.44 10.37
C TYR A 166 2.56 -2.05 10.06
N ILE A 167 3.53 -1.20 9.72
CA ILE A 167 4.93 -1.58 9.49
C ILE A 167 5.82 -0.67 10.31
N THR A 168 6.51 -1.21 11.30
CA THR A 168 7.45 -0.44 12.12
C THR A 168 8.88 -0.77 11.71
N ASN A 169 9.67 0.28 11.46
CA ASN A 169 11.10 0.11 11.27
C ASN A 169 11.77 -0.16 12.63
N ASN A 170 11.97 -1.45 12.93
CA ASN A 170 12.65 -1.93 14.13
C ASN A 170 14.18 -2.03 13.97
N LYS A 171 14.74 -1.43 12.91
CA LYS A 171 16.17 -1.38 12.63
C LYS A 171 16.80 -0.08 13.16
N ASP A 172 18.11 -0.08 13.21
CA ASP A 172 18.95 1.07 13.61
C ASP A 172 19.31 2.00 12.43
N HIS A 173 18.72 1.79 11.27
CA HIS A 173 18.94 2.55 10.04
C HIS A 173 17.63 2.75 9.29
N ASP A 174 17.61 3.74 8.38
CA ASP A 174 16.47 4.00 7.51
C ASP A 174 16.20 2.81 6.59
N VAL A 175 14.92 2.50 6.38
CA VAL A 175 14.49 1.51 5.38
C VAL A 175 13.57 2.20 4.39
N SER A 176 13.90 2.12 3.10
CA SER A 176 13.10 2.68 2.03
C SER A 176 12.39 1.58 1.26
N PHE A 177 11.08 1.73 1.08
CA PHE A 177 10.30 0.98 0.10
C PHE A 177 10.33 1.71 -1.24
N VAL A 178 10.82 1.03 -2.27
CA VAL A 178 10.82 1.49 -3.65
C VAL A 178 9.73 0.75 -4.40
N PHE A 179 8.71 1.48 -4.83
CA PHE A 179 7.63 0.98 -5.65
C PHE A 179 7.98 1.30 -7.11
N ASP A 180 8.27 0.29 -7.92
CA ASP A 180 8.64 0.44 -9.33
C ASP A 180 7.52 -0.14 -10.20
N TYR A 181 6.80 0.73 -10.90
CA TYR A 181 5.70 0.35 -11.77
C TYR A 181 6.10 0.54 -13.23
N SER A 182 6.07 -0.56 -14.00
CA SER A 182 6.54 -0.62 -15.39
C SER A 182 5.46 -0.33 -16.45
N GLY A 183 4.20 -0.16 -16.04
CA GLY A 183 3.04 -0.12 -16.95
C GLY A 183 2.14 -1.36 -16.84
N GLU A 184 2.71 -2.46 -16.32
CA GLU A 184 1.99 -3.73 -16.14
C GLU A 184 2.33 -4.39 -14.80
N VAL A 185 3.60 -4.39 -14.41
CA VAL A 185 4.08 -5.01 -13.17
C VAL A 185 4.37 -3.91 -12.15
N LEU A 186 3.95 -4.14 -10.90
CA LEU A 186 4.39 -3.36 -9.75
C LEU A 186 5.32 -4.24 -8.92
N LYS A 187 6.57 -3.78 -8.79
CA LYS A 187 7.57 -4.35 -7.89
C LYS A 187 7.71 -3.46 -6.65
N ILE A 188 7.82 -4.08 -5.48
CA ILE A 188 8.16 -3.40 -4.23
C ILE A 188 9.48 -3.98 -3.73
N GLU A 189 10.45 -3.10 -3.47
CA GLU A 189 11.74 -3.44 -2.87
C GLU A 189 11.87 -2.71 -1.54
N ALA A 190 12.25 -3.43 -0.48
CA ALA A 190 12.76 -2.80 0.73
C ALA A 190 14.28 -2.71 0.64
N VAL A 191 14.84 -1.52 0.83
CA VAL A 191 16.27 -1.26 0.71
C VAL A 191 16.85 -0.53 1.93
N LYS A 192 18.13 -0.80 2.19
CA LYS A 192 19.01 -0.11 3.15
C LYS A 192 20.07 0.71 2.40
#